data_AF-A0A9D8RI80-F1
#
_entry.id   AF-A0A9D8RI80-F1
#
_cell.length_a   1.000
_cell.length_b   1.000
_cell.length_c   1.000
_cell.angle_alpha   90.00
_cell.angle_beta   90.00
_cell.angle_gamma   90.00
#
_symmetry.space_group_name_H-M   'P 1'
#
loop_
_entity.id
_entity.type
_entity.pdbx_description
1 polymer ?
#
loop_
_entity_poly.entity_id
_entity_poly.type
_entity_poly.pdbx_seq_one_letter_code
_entity_poly.pdbx_strand_id
1 'polypeptide(L)'
;MKKLFVIIILFLCCINSFAQKFDESQRINKGDLTLLDSPISDLALAKMDNSQLRILRNMIFAKYGHTFNSEDLKVFFSQFGWYKPGKKVSESEFKENEKHLLDSIKIFETRNENNSTIKFGNEIIGLWHETPVMPDTWCDRFLIYPDQKIEFLISYFTINYSDDVDVHEYLGNYEIKGNVLTFVVNKLVKDKETIYLNTPLIFKFPILPIEEAVLGNGELIRQMIQIGSKKYYLYSDNPKTIGDWSRQW
;
A
#
# COMPACT_ATOMS: atom_id res chain seq x y z
N MET A 1 49.32 -7.82 -12.75
CA MET A 1 48.01 -8.39 -13.14
C MET A 1 46.92 -7.52 -12.55
N LYS A 2 46.27 -6.72 -13.42
CA LYS A 2 45.08 -5.92 -13.12
C LYS A 2 43.89 -6.87 -13.07
N LYS A 3 43.15 -6.94 -11.95
CA LYS A 3 41.77 -7.47 -11.83
C LYS A 3 41.33 -7.39 -10.36
N LEU A 4 41.19 -6.19 -9.82
CA LEU A 4 40.55 -5.99 -8.51
C LEU A 4 39.97 -4.57 -8.40
N PHE A 5 39.13 -4.15 -9.36
CA PHE A 5 38.54 -2.79 -9.31
C PHE A 5 37.19 -2.66 -10.01
N VAL A 6 36.37 -3.72 -10.07
CA VAL A 6 35.07 -3.68 -10.77
C VAL A 6 33.85 -4.00 -9.88
N ILE A 7 34.02 -4.50 -8.65
CA ILE A 7 32.86 -4.89 -7.82
C ILE A 7 32.28 -3.71 -7.01
N ILE A 8 33.02 -2.62 -6.82
CA ILE A 8 32.56 -1.48 -5.99
C ILE A 8 31.68 -0.48 -6.78
N ILE A 9 31.75 -0.47 -8.12
CA ILE A 9 31.01 0.50 -8.96
C ILE A 9 29.58 0.02 -9.27
N LEU A 10 29.31 -1.29 -9.27
CA LEU A 10 27.95 -1.84 -9.43
C LEU A 10 27.09 -1.66 -8.18
N PHE A 11 27.71 -1.64 -6.99
CA PHE A 11 26.98 -1.50 -5.73
C PHE A 11 26.42 -0.09 -5.52
N LEU A 12 27.07 0.95 -6.06
CA LEU A 12 26.58 2.33 -5.98
C LEU A 12 25.46 2.65 -6.99
N CYS A 13 25.36 1.89 -8.09
CA CYS A 13 24.33 2.13 -9.11
C CYS A 13 22.96 1.60 -8.69
N CYS A 14 22.92 0.50 -7.91
CA CYS A 14 21.67 -0.04 -7.36
C CYS A 14 21.05 0.84 -6.25
N ILE A 15 21.84 1.71 -5.61
CA ILE A 15 21.35 2.60 -4.56
C ILE A 15 20.48 3.72 -5.16
N ASN A 16 20.84 4.19 -6.36
CA ASN A 16 20.10 5.26 -7.02
C ASN A 16 18.74 4.81 -7.58
N SER A 17 18.63 3.58 -8.08
CA SER A 17 17.36 3.09 -8.65
C SER A 17 16.33 2.69 -7.58
N PHE A 18 16.75 2.22 -6.40
CA PHE A 18 15.80 1.93 -5.31
C PHE A 18 15.33 3.19 -4.58
N ALA A 19 16.21 4.18 -4.41
CA ALA A 19 15.87 5.50 -3.87
C ALA A 19 14.95 6.32 -4.79
N GLN A 20 14.83 5.93 -6.07
CA GLN A 20 13.94 6.58 -7.03
C GLN A 20 12.46 6.25 -6.78
N LYS A 21 12.15 5.15 -6.08
CA LYS A 21 10.79 4.69 -5.74
C LYS A 21 10.15 5.45 -4.55
N PHE A 22 10.64 6.66 -4.31
CA PHE A 22 10.04 7.74 -3.50
C PHE A 22 9.25 8.73 -4.37
N ASP A 23 8.87 8.30 -5.58
CA ASP A 23 8.33 9.12 -6.64
C ASP A 23 6.99 9.79 -6.26
N GLU A 24 6.03 9.05 -5.68
CA GLU A 24 4.69 9.62 -5.45
C GLU A 24 4.71 10.76 -4.42
N SER A 25 5.50 10.64 -3.35
CA SER A 25 5.66 11.69 -2.35
C SER A 25 6.21 13.00 -2.95
N GLN A 26 7.21 12.87 -3.82
CA GLN A 26 7.81 14.02 -4.50
C GLN A 26 6.88 14.62 -5.54
N ARG A 27 6.17 13.79 -6.29
CA ARG A 27 5.16 14.20 -7.27
C ARG A 27 3.98 14.90 -6.61
N ILE A 28 3.55 14.45 -5.43
CA ILE A 28 2.54 15.13 -4.61
C ILE A 28 2.99 16.54 -4.26
N ASN A 29 4.22 16.69 -3.75
CA ASN A 29 4.77 18.01 -3.38
C ASN A 29 4.92 18.95 -4.58
N LYS A 30 5.11 18.40 -5.78
CA LYS A 30 5.20 19.16 -7.04
C LYS A 30 3.85 19.42 -7.71
N GLY A 31 2.73 18.96 -7.12
CA GLY A 31 1.41 19.12 -7.71
C GLY A 31 1.28 18.43 -9.07
N ASP A 32 1.92 17.27 -9.25
CA ASP A 32 1.91 16.52 -10.49
C ASP A 32 0.57 15.81 -10.70
N LEU A 33 -0.28 16.38 -11.58
CA LEU A 33 -1.60 15.86 -11.88
C LEU A 33 -1.60 14.48 -12.54
N THR A 34 -0.49 14.04 -13.12
CA THR A 34 -0.40 12.72 -13.76
C THR A 34 -0.58 11.58 -12.75
N LEU A 35 -0.34 11.85 -11.45
CA LEU A 35 -0.66 10.92 -10.35
C LEU A 35 -2.15 10.54 -10.32
N LEU A 36 -3.04 11.41 -10.81
CA LEU A 36 -4.48 11.19 -10.77
C LEU A 36 -5.00 10.43 -12.01
N ASP A 37 -4.12 10.16 -12.98
CA ASP A 37 -4.49 9.46 -14.21
C ASP A 37 -4.31 7.94 -14.12
N SER A 38 -3.70 7.44 -13.03
CA SER A 38 -3.49 6.00 -12.79
C SER A 38 -3.84 5.61 -11.35
N PRO A 39 -4.23 4.36 -11.10
CA PRO A 39 -4.48 3.86 -9.74
C PRO A 39 -3.23 3.99 -8.87
N ILE A 40 -3.39 4.48 -7.64
CA ILE A 40 -2.33 4.49 -6.62
C ILE A 40 -2.55 3.28 -5.72
N SER A 41 -1.50 2.47 -5.55
CA SER A 41 -1.58 1.25 -4.75
C SER A 41 -1.67 1.51 -3.25
N ASP A 42 -2.23 0.56 -2.51
CA ASP A 42 -2.24 0.58 -1.04
C ASP A 42 -0.83 0.62 -0.46
N LEU A 43 0.17 0.00 -1.10
CA LEU A 43 1.57 0.11 -0.68
C LEU A 43 2.09 1.55 -0.76
N ALA A 44 1.74 2.28 -1.83
CA ALA A 44 2.11 3.68 -1.98
C ALA A 44 1.43 4.55 -0.91
N LEU A 45 0.12 4.38 -0.70
CA LEU A 45 -0.63 5.09 0.34
C LEU A 45 -0.14 4.76 1.76
N ALA A 46 0.27 3.51 2.01
CA ALA A 46 0.80 3.07 3.29
C ALA A 46 2.15 3.72 3.65
N LYS A 47 2.91 4.20 2.66
CA LYS A 47 4.16 4.96 2.88
C LYS A 47 3.91 6.44 3.15
N MET A 48 2.77 6.98 2.74
CA MET A 48 2.47 8.40 2.88
C MET A 48 2.10 8.77 4.32
N ASP A 49 2.58 9.91 4.78
CA ASP A 49 2.12 10.52 6.03
C ASP A 49 0.74 11.20 5.87
N ASN A 50 0.14 11.62 6.99
CA ASN A 50 -1.19 12.25 6.97
C ASN A 50 -1.21 13.61 6.25
N SER A 51 -0.09 14.32 6.20
CA SER A 51 0.01 15.58 5.44
C SER A 51 -0.01 15.30 3.94
N GLN A 52 0.76 14.31 3.49
CA GLN A 52 0.81 13.90 2.09
C GLN A 52 -0.54 13.36 1.61
N LEU A 53 -1.22 12.53 2.42
CA LEU A 53 -2.58 12.07 2.11
C LEU A 53 -3.57 13.23 2.00
N ARG A 54 -3.50 14.20 2.92
CA ARG A 54 -4.33 15.41 2.86
C ARG A 54 -4.08 16.19 1.57
N ILE A 55 -2.82 16.37 1.18
CA ILE A 55 -2.50 17.06 -0.08
C ILE A 55 -3.01 16.29 -1.28
N LEU A 56 -2.76 14.98 -1.36
CA LEU A 56 -3.24 14.13 -2.46
C LEU A 56 -4.76 14.16 -2.59
N ARG A 57 -5.49 14.03 -1.46
CA ARG A 57 -6.95 14.16 -1.41
C ARG A 57 -7.41 15.48 -2.01
N ASN A 58 -6.83 16.59 -1.54
CA ASN A 58 -7.23 17.93 -1.99
C ASN A 58 -6.74 18.26 -3.40
N MET A 59 -5.72 17.57 -3.92
CA MET A 59 -5.27 17.74 -5.30
C MET A 59 -6.36 17.33 -6.29
N ILE A 60 -7.15 16.29 -5.97
CA ILE A 60 -8.34 15.90 -6.73
C ILE A 60 -9.31 17.09 -6.80
N PHE A 61 -9.65 17.72 -5.67
CA PHE A 61 -10.52 18.91 -5.64
C PHE A 61 -9.91 20.11 -6.38
N ALA A 62 -8.60 20.33 -6.23
CA ALA A 62 -7.87 21.43 -6.84
C ALA A 62 -7.89 21.33 -8.38
N LYS A 63 -7.74 20.12 -8.94
CA LYS A 63 -7.85 19.84 -10.39
C LYS A 63 -9.15 20.38 -10.99
N TYR A 64 -10.24 20.37 -10.21
CA TYR A 64 -11.56 20.84 -10.62
C TYR A 64 -11.87 22.30 -10.21
N GLY A 65 -10.88 23.04 -9.70
CA GLY A 65 -11.01 24.45 -9.35
C GLY A 65 -11.73 24.72 -8.02
N HIS A 66 -11.62 23.79 -7.06
CA HIS A 66 -12.19 23.98 -5.73
C HIS A 66 -11.56 25.18 -5.00
N THR A 67 -12.39 26.07 -4.46
CA THR A 67 -11.96 27.18 -3.60
C THR A 67 -11.79 26.68 -2.17
N PHE A 68 -10.53 26.53 -1.71
CA PHE A 68 -10.25 26.09 -0.34
C PHE A 68 -10.47 27.21 0.67
N ASN A 69 -11.03 26.87 1.85
CA ASN A 69 -11.06 27.77 3.01
C ASN A 69 -9.75 27.74 3.81
N SER A 70 -9.08 26.58 3.80
CA SER A 70 -7.82 26.31 4.53
C SER A 70 -6.67 27.11 3.92
N GLU A 71 -6.01 27.94 4.72
CA GLU A 71 -4.98 28.86 4.22
C GLU A 71 -3.73 28.12 3.72
N ASP A 72 -3.31 27.07 4.41
CA ASP A 72 -2.24 26.16 4.00
C ASP A 72 -2.50 25.57 2.60
N LEU A 73 -3.72 25.11 2.32
CA LEU A 73 -4.09 24.53 1.03
C LEU A 73 -4.16 25.60 -0.07
N LYS A 74 -4.67 26.81 0.23
CA LYS A 74 -4.64 27.92 -0.72
C LYS A 74 -3.21 28.24 -1.12
N VAL A 75 -2.34 28.46 -0.13
CA VAL A 75 -0.92 28.77 -0.36
C VAL A 75 -0.28 27.63 -1.16
N PHE A 76 -0.46 26.38 -0.73
CA PHE A 76 0.12 25.23 -1.40
C PHE A 76 -0.32 25.10 -2.87
N PHE A 77 -1.61 25.21 -3.18
CA PHE A 77 -2.08 25.04 -4.56
C PHE A 77 -1.89 26.29 -5.45
N SER A 78 -1.86 27.49 -4.86
CA SER A 78 -1.69 28.76 -5.61
C SER A 78 -0.37 28.86 -6.36
N GLN A 79 0.65 28.09 -5.97
CA GLN A 79 1.94 28.03 -6.66
C GLN A 79 1.87 27.31 -8.02
N PHE A 80 0.81 26.53 -8.27
CA PHE A 80 0.70 25.73 -9.49
C PHE A 80 -0.17 26.43 -10.54
N GLY A 81 0.38 26.68 -11.73
CA GLY A 81 -0.33 27.41 -12.80
C GLY A 81 -1.60 26.71 -13.34
N TRP A 82 -1.77 25.41 -13.07
CA TRP A 82 -2.99 24.68 -13.42
C TRP A 82 -4.14 24.89 -12.42
N TYR A 83 -3.86 25.36 -11.20
CA TYR A 83 -4.90 25.57 -10.18
C TYR A 83 -5.64 26.89 -10.42
N LYS A 84 -6.93 26.79 -10.70
CA LYS A 84 -7.81 27.94 -10.96
C LYS A 84 -9.04 27.86 -10.04
N PRO A 85 -8.98 28.38 -8.81
CA PRO A 85 -10.11 28.36 -7.88
C PRO A 85 -11.27 29.20 -8.42
N GLY A 86 -12.50 28.69 -8.32
CA GLY A 86 -13.67 29.43 -8.78
C GLY A 86 -15.02 28.89 -8.31
N LYS A 87 -15.07 27.72 -7.66
CA LYS A 87 -16.32 27.10 -7.21
C LYS A 87 -16.11 26.19 -6.02
N LYS A 88 -17.21 25.78 -5.41
CA LYS A 88 -17.24 24.66 -4.46
C LYS A 88 -17.46 23.36 -5.26
N VAL A 89 -16.40 22.57 -5.38
CA VAL A 89 -16.44 21.26 -6.06
C VAL A 89 -17.07 20.19 -5.18
N SER A 90 -17.87 19.29 -5.78
CA SER A 90 -18.40 18.08 -5.13
C SER A 90 -17.85 16.79 -5.75
N GLU A 91 -17.87 15.70 -4.97
CA GLU A 91 -17.34 14.38 -5.40
C GLU A 91 -18.07 13.78 -6.62
N SER A 92 -19.28 14.25 -6.91
CA SER A 92 -20.04 13.87 -8.11
C SER A 92 -19.37 14.30 -9.42
N GLU A 93 -18.46 15.26 -9.38
CA GLU A 93 -17.73 15.78 -10.55
C GLU A 93 -16.51 14.92 -10.93
N PHE A 94 -16.09 14.03 -10.04
CA PHE A 94 -14.88 13.23 -10.19
C PHE A 94 -15.09 12.06 -11.14
N LYS A 95 -14.01 11.69 -11.84
CA LYS A 95 -13.95 10.42 -12.58
C LYS A 95 -13.97 9.25 -11.62
N GLU A 96 -14.31 8.07 -12.13
CA GLU A 96 -14.45 6.87 -11.30
C GLU A 96 -13.12 6.49 -10.61
N ASN A 97 -12.00 6.55 -11.32
CA ASN A 97 -10.67 6.30 -10.75
C ASN A 97 -10.31 7.30 -9.63
N GLU A 98 -10.71 8.57 -9.76
CA GLU A 98 -10.49 9.60 -8.75
C GLU A 98 -11.37 9.39 -7.51
N LYS A 99 -12.61 8.89 -7.68
CA LYS A 99 -13.47 8.47 -6.57
C LYS A 99 -12.87 7.29 -5.82
N HIS A 100 -12.43 6.25 -6.53
CA HIS A 100 -11.77 5.11 -5.92
C HIS A 100 -10.50 5.51 -5.15
N LEU A 101 -9.70 6.42 -5.72
CA LEU A 101 -8.55 6.97 -5.03
C LEU A 101 -8.96 7.78 -3.79
N LEU A 102 -9.98 8.63 -3.89
CA LEU A 102 -10.50 9.41 -2.77
C LEU A 102 -10.96 8.52 -1.61
N ASP A 103 -11.69 7.45 -1.91
CA ASP A 103 -12.17 6.50 -0.91
C ASP A 103 -11.01 5.76 -0.24
N SER A 104 -10.01 5.33 -1.02
CA SER A 104 -8.79 4.72 -0.50
C SER A 104 -8.05 5.68 0.44
N ILE A 105 -7.83 6.93 0.03
CA ILE A 105 -7.17 7.95 0.86
C ILE A 105 -7.94 8.17 2.17
N LYS A 106 -9.28 8.31 2.11
CA LYS A 106 -10.12 8.49 3.32
C LYS A 106 -9.92 7.33 4.30
N ILE A 107 -9.80 6.10 3.82
CA ILE A 107 -9.51 4.93 4.66
C ILE A 107 -8.12 5.05 5.29
N PHE A 108 -7.09 5.40 4.52
CA PHE A 108 -5.73 5.60 5.04
C PHE A 108 -5.60 6.76 6.03
N GLU A 109 -6.43 7.80 5.91
CA GLU A 109 -6.50 8.91 6.86
C GLU A 109 -7.09 8.50 8.23
N THR A 110 -7.71 7.31 8.35
CA THR A 110 -8.24 6.81 9.64
C THR A 110 -7.16 6.23 10.58
N ARG A 111 -5.91 6.09 10.11
CA ARG A 111 -4.81 5.53 10.91
C ARG A 111 -4.61 6.28 12.22
N ASN A 112 -4.71 5.56 13.33
CA ASN A 112 -4.55 6.06 14.68
C ASN A 112 -3.93 4.99 15.59
N GLU A 113 -2.63 5.12 15.85
CA GLU A 113 -1.86 4.21 16.70
C GLU A 113 -2.31 4.23 18.17
N ASN A 114 -3.01 5.28 18.59
CA ASN A 114 -3.50 5.44 19.96
C ASN A 114 -4.94 4.91 20.13
N ASN A 115 -5.55 4.35 19.09
CA ASN A 115 -6.92 3.86 19.14
C ASN A 115 -7.03 2.58 19.97
N SER A 116 -7.45 2.65 21.23
CA SER A 116 -7.50 1.49 22.12
C SER A 116 -8.55 0.43 21.77
N THR A 117 -9.38 0.64 20.74
CA THR A 117 -10.53 -0.23 20.43
C THR A 117 -10.16 -1.51 19.69
N ILE A 118 -9.01 -1.55 19.02
CA ILE A 118 -8.57 -2.72 18.27
C ILE A 118 -7.40 -3.38 19.00
N LYS A 119 -7.63 -4.62 19.43
CA LYS A 119 -6.59 -5.51 19.94
C LYS A 119 -6.78 -6.85 19.26
N PHE A 120 -5.75 -7.28 18.55
CA PHE A 120 -5.71 -8.64 18.01
C PHE A 120 -4.91 -9.54 18.96
N GLY A 121 -5.47 -10.70 19.27
CA GLY A 121 -4.74 -11.86 19.78
C GLY A 121 -4.17 -12.69 18.62
N ASN A 122 -4.29 -14.01 18.73
CA ASN A 122 -3.79 -14.94 17.71
C ASN A 122 -4.67 -15.00 16.46
N GLU A 123 -5.84 -14.38 16.45
CA GLU A 123 -6.78 -14.40 15.32
C GLU A 123 -6.25 -13.67 14.07
N ILE A 124 -5.24 -12.80 14.21
CA ILE A 124 -4.57 -12.15 13.08
C ILE A 124 -3.61 -13.12 12.36
N ILE A 125 -3.21 -14.21 13.01
CA ILE A 125 -2.23 -15.16 12.47
C ILE A 125 -2.87 -15.99 11.36
N GLY A 126 -2.17 -16.07 10.23
CA GLY A 126 -2.60 -16.90 9.11
C GLY A 126 -2.21 -16.34 7.76
N LEU A 127 -2.73 -17.01 6.74
CA LEU A 127 -2.71 -16.59 5.36
C LEU A 127 -4.00 -15.85 5.02
N TRP A 128 -3.87 -14.57 4.73
CA TRP A 128 -4.95 -13.67 4.35
C TRP A 128 -4.89 -13.40 2.84
N HIS A 129 -5.98 -13.72 2.13
CA HIS A 129 -6.04 -13.69 0.68
C HIS A 129 -7.10 -12.70 0.19
N GLU A 130 -6.82 -11.90 -0.84
CA GLU A 130 -7.76 -10.87 -1.34
C GLU A 130 -9.08 -11.47 -1.88
N THR A 131 -9.07 -12.72 -2.32
CA THR A 131 -10.29 -13.44 -2.73
C THR A 131 -10.68 -14.52 -1.71
N PRO A 132 -11.99 -14.78 -1.53
CA PRO A 132 -12.44 -15.69 -0.48
C PRO A 132 -12.44 -17.19 -0.85
N VAL A 133 -12.29 -17.52 -2.13
CA VAL A 133 -12.61 -18.87 -2.65
C VAL A 133 -11.37 -19.71 -2.95
N MET A 134 -10.29 -19.12 -3.46
CA MET A 134 -9.11 -19.87 -3.89
C MET A 134 -7.84 -19.12 -3.52
N PRO A 135 -6.83 -19.79 -2.95
CA PRO A 135 -5.50 -19.23 -2.83
C PRO A 135 -4.84 -19.42 -4.19
N ASP A 136 -4.62 -18.33 -4.90
CA ASP A 136 -3.91 -18.37 -6.15
C ASP A 136 -2.78 -17.35 -6.12
N THR A 137 -1.91 -17.40 -7.12
CA THR A 137 -0.84 -16.41 -7.26
C THR A 137 -1.34 -15.09 -7.86
N TRP A 138 -2.60 -15.00 -8.28
CA TRP A 138 -3.19 -13.87 -9.01
C TRP A 138 -3.69 -12.73 -8.13
N CYS A 139 -3.60 -12.86 -6.80
CA CYS A 139 -4.12 -11.88 -5.85
C CYS A 139 -3.09 -11.51 -4.78
N ASP A 140 -3.29 -10.37 -4.11
CA ASP A 140 -2.39 -9.96 -3.02
C ASP A 140 -2.63 -10.84 -1.79
N ARG A 141 -1.54 -11.12 -1.05
CA ARG A 141 -1.59 -12.00 0.12
C ARG A 141 -0.74 -11.46 1.26
N PHE A 142 -1.28 -11.53 2.48
CA PHE A 142 -0.52 -11.35 3.71
C PHE A 142 -0.33 -12.69 4.42
N LEU A 143 0.90 -13.02 4.79
CA LEU A 143 1.20 -14.14 5.69
C LEU A 143 1.67 -13.52 7.01
N ILE A 144 0.89 -13.71 8.06
CA ILE A 144 1.14 -13.11 9.38
C ILE A 144 1.49 -14.25 10.34
N TYR A 145 2.66 -14.16 10.96
CA TYR A 145 3.24 -15.23 11.77
C TYR A 145 3.24 -14.90 13.27
N PRO A 146 3.15 -15.90 14.18
CA PRO A 146 3.13 -15.67 15.62
C PRO A 146 4.36 -14.97 16.19
N ASP A 147 5.51 -15.07 15.52
CA ASP A 147 6.79 -14.49 15.94
C ASP A 147 7.01 -13.07 15.40
N GLN A 148 5.92 -12.33 15.17
CA GLN A 148 5.89 -10.96 14.65
C GLN A 148 6.50 -10.81 13.25
N LYS A 149 6.66 -11.90 12.49
CA LYS A 149 7.01 -11.84 11.08
C LYS A 149 5.79 -11.63 10.22
N ILE A 150 5.98 -10.95 9.10
CA ILE A 150 4.95 -10.77 8.09
C ILE A 150 5.58 -10.82 6.69
N GLU A 151 4.85 -11.39 5.75
CA GLU A 151 5.19 -11.39 4.34
C GLU A 151 3.99 -10.83 3.57
N PHE A 152 4.28 -10.00 2.56
CA PHE A 152 3.30 -9.51 1.61
C PHE A 152 3.71 -9.95 0.21
N LEU A 153 2.93 -10.85 -0.38
CA LEU A 153 3.14 -11.30 -1.75
C LEU A 153 2.23 -10.49 -2.66
N ILE A 154 2.82 -9.88 -3.68
CA ILE A 154 2.10 -9.13 -4.68
C ILE A 154 1.46 -10.11 -5.68
N SER A 155 0.26 -9.77 -6.14
CA SER A 155 -0.42 -10.52 -7.17
C SER A 155 0.40 -10.64 -8.47
N TYR A 156 0.33 -11.81 -9.11
CA TYR A 156 0.91 -12.07 -10.43
C TYR A 156 0.32 -11.13 -11.49
N PHE A 157 -0.94 -10.75 -11.36
CA PHE A 157 -1.57 -9.77 -12.23
C PHE A 157 -0.85 -8.41 -12.14
N THR A 158 -0.63 -7.91 -10.92
CA THR A 158 0.10 -6.65 -10.74
C THR A 158 1.52 -6.75 -11.28
N ILE A 159 2.24 -7.84 -11.03
CA ILE A 159 3.62 -8.01 -11.49
C ILE A 159 3.72 -8.03 -13.03
N ASN A 160 2.82 -8.73 -13.73
CA ASN A 160 2.94 -8.93 -15.17
C ASN A 160 2.23 -7.88 -16.04
N TYR A 161 1.37 -7.06 -15.44
CA TYR A 161 0.60 -6.04 -16.15
C TYR A 161 0.84 -4.62 -15.62
N SER A 162 1.79 -4.45 -14.69
CA SER A 162 2.27 -3.14 -14.28
C SER A 162 3.71 -2.97 -14.75
N ASP A 163 3.95 -1.97 -15.59
CA ASP A 163 5.28 -1.62 -16.10
C ASP A 163 6.30 -1.19 -15.02
N ASP A 164 5.88 -1.15 -13.74
CA ASP A 164 6.63 -0.58 -12.61
C ASP A 164 6.78 -1.53 -11.40
N VAL A 165 6.38 -2.82 -11.52
CA VAL A 165 6.38 -3.75 -10.37
C VAL A 165 7.27 -4.98 -10.61
N ASP A 166 8.58 -4.79 -10.39
CA ASP A 166 9.54 -5.90 -10.37
C ASP A 166 9.61 -6.63 -9.02
N VAL A 167 8.99 -6.08 -7.97
CA VAL A 167 9.01 -6.65 -6.62
C VAL A 167 7.84 -7.63 -6.49
N HIS A 168 8.14 -8.86 -6.11
CA HIS A 168 7.16 -9.93 -5.99
C HIS A 168 6.72 -10.15 -4.54
N GLU A 169 7.64 -9.92 -3.60
CA GLU A 169 7.42 -10.18 -2.19
C GLU A 169 8.13 -9.15 -1.33
N TYR A 170 7.47 -8.69 -0.28
CA TYR A 170 8.07 -7.92 0.80
C TYR A 170 8.07 -8.77 2.06
N LEU A 171 9.19 -8.79 2.79
CA LEU A 171 9.32 -9.57 4.00
C LEU A 171 9.90 -8.71 5.14
N GLY A 172 9.37 -8.96 6.33
CA GLY A 172 9.82 -8.22 7.49
C GLY A 172 9.07 -8.57 8.76
N ASN A 173 8.94 -7.57 9.62
CA ASN A 173 8.25 -7.71 10.89
C ASN A 173 7.04 -6.77 10.92
N TYR A 174 6.06 -7.10 11.76
CA TYR A 174 4.91 -6.25 11.98
C TYR A 174 4.72 -5.87 13.45
N GLU A 175 4.07 -4.74 13.65
CA GLU A 175 3.51 -4.33 14.93
C GLU A 175 2.11 -3.77 14.68
N ILE A 176 1.17 -4.06 15.58
CA ILE A 176 -0.15 -3.45 15.55
C ILE A 176 -0.28 -2.52 16.76
N LYS A 177 -0.55 -1.24 16.48
CA LYS A 177 -0.89 -0.23 17.48
C LYS A 177 -2.19 0.43 17.07
N GLY A 178 -3.16 0.42 17.98
CA GLY A 178 -4.53 0.81 17.69
C GLY A 178 -5.06 0.18 16.41
N ASN A 179 -5.52 0.99 15.45
CA ASN A 179 -5.99 0.51 14.15
C ASN A 179 -4.92 0.56 13.05
N VAL A 180 -3.64 0.45 13.39
CA VAL A 180 -2.54 0.56 12.43
C VAL A 180 -1.67 -0.68 12.47
N LEU A 181 -1.60 -1.39 11.35
CA LEU A 181 -0.58 -2.39 11.05
C LEU A 181 0.66 -1.69 10.50
N THR A 182 1.72 -1.65 11.29
CA THR A 182 3.04 -1.18 10.86
C THR A 182 3.83 -2.37 10.35
N PHE A 183 4.14 -2.39 9.06
CA PHE A 183 4.96 -3.40 8.40
C PHE A 183 6.35 -2.81 8.09
N VAL A 184 7.36 -3.33 8.79
CA VAL A 184 8.77 -2.94 8.65
C VAL A 184 9.48 -3.97 7.77
N VAL A 185 9.67 -3.62 6.51
CA VAL A 185 10.32 -4.45 5.50
C VAL A 185 11.82 -4.27 5.57
N ASN A 186 12.55 -5.36 5.78
CA ASN A 186 14.01 -5.40 5.75
C ASN A 186 14.58 -6.16 4.55
N LYS A 187 13.74 -6.91 3.83
CA LYS A 187 14.13 -7.59 2.61
C LYS A 187 12.94 -7.74 1.66
N LEU A 188 13.22 -7.84 0.38
CA LEU A 188 12.23 -8.05 -0.67
C LEU A 188 12.74 -9.06 -1.69
N VAL A 189 11.82 -9.64 -2.47
CA VAL A 189 12.15 -10.52 -3.59
C VAL A 189 11.84 -9.79 -4.88
N LYS A 190 12.86 -9.63 -5.73
CA LYS A 190 12.76 -9.05 -7.07
C LYS A 190 13.47 -9.99 -8.03
N ASP A 191 12.85 -10.32 -9.16
CA ASP A 191 13.43 -11.21 -10.18
C ASP A 191 13.97 -12.53 -9.61
N LYS A 192 13.26 -13.11 -8.63
CA LYS A 192 13.66 -14.32 -7.86
C LYS A 192 14.92 -14.17 -6.99
N GLU A 193 15.47 -12.96 -6.89
CA GLU A 193 16.58 -12.63 -5.99
C GLU A 193 16.08 -11.97 -4.71
N THR A 194 16.62 -12.39 -3.57
CA THR A 194 16.35 -11.74 -2.28
C THR A 194 17.29 -10.55 -2.12
N ILE A 195 16.72 -9.36 -2.00
CA ILE A 195 17.43 -8.10 -1.76
C ILE A 195 17.23 -7.71 -0.30
N TYR A 196 18.34 -7.52 0.41
CA TYR A 196 18.35 -7.00 1.78
C TYR A 196 18.48 -5.48 1.77
N LEU A 197 17.64 -4.80 2.55
CA LEU A 197 17.59 -3.35 2.59
C LEU A 197 18.45 -2.83 3.75
N ASN A 198 19.39 -1.93 3.43
CA ASN A 198 20.19 -1.22 4.43
C ASN A 198 19.32 -0.25 5.27
N THR A 199 18.24 0.25 4.69
CA THR A 199 17.25 1.10 5.35
C THR A 199 15.88 0.46 5.18
N PRO A 200 15.19 0.07 6.27
CA PRO A 200 13.90 -0.56 6.15
C PRO A 200 12.86 0.32 5.46
N LEU A 201 11.99 -0.29 4.65
CA LEU A 201 10.76 0.38 4.23
C LEU A 201 9.71 0.21 5.34
N ILE A 202 8.97 1.27 5.62
CA ILE A 202 7.92 1.26 6.63
C ILE A 202 6.60 1.54 5.93
N PHE A 203 5.68 0.58 6.00
CA PHE A 203 4.31 0.70 5.52
C PHE A 203 3.38 0.74 6.73
N LYS A 204 2.46 1.71 6.76
CA LYS A 204 1.43 1.82 7.78
C LYS A 204 0.07 1.66 7.14
N PHE A 205 -0.55 0.51 7.37
CA PHE A 205 -1.90 0.22 6.87
C PHE A 205 -2.92 0.48 7.98
N PRO A 206 -4.04 1.19 7.70
CA PRO A 206 -5.21 1.10 8.56
C PRO A 206 -5.73 -0.33 8.53
N ILE A 207 -6.21 -0.82 9.66
CA ILE A 207 -6.85 -2.13 9.77
C ILE A 207 -8.17 -1.99 10.53
N LEU A 208 -9.17 -2.79 10.14
CA LEU A 208 -10.44 -2.90 10.86
C LEU A 208 -10.50 -4.22 11.65
N PRO A 209 -11.37 -4.33 12.67
CA PRO A 209 -11.59 -5.58 13.37
C PRO A 209 -11.92 -6.73 12.40
N ILE A 210 -11.55 -7.95 12.78
CA ILE A 210 -11.91 -9.15 12.02
C ILE A 210 -13.42 -9.37 12.16
N GLU A 211 -14.07 -9.61 11.02
CA GLU A 211 -15.50 -9.88 10.93
C GLU A 211 -15.74 -11.19 10.18
N GLU A 212 -16.96 -11.72 10.25
CA GLU A 212 -17.38 -12.84 9.41
C GLU A 212 -17.97 -12.33 8.10
N ALA A 213 -17.46 -12.83 6.97
CA ALA A 213 -18.02 -12.61 5.65
C ALA A 213 -18.85 -13.82 5.22
N VAL A 214 -20.12 -13.58 4.94
CA VAL A 214 -21.08 -14.57 4.44
C VAL A 214 -21.18 -14.44 2.92
N LEU A 215 -20.83 -15.51 2.20
CA LEU A 215 -20.70 -15.53 0.74
C LEU A 215 -21.63 -16.59 0.14
N GLY A 216 -21.97 -16.43 -1.15
CA GLY A 216 -22.76 -17.41 -1.90
C GLY A 216 -24.07 -17.79 -1.22
N ASN A 217 -24.88 -16.81 -0.82
CA ASN A 217 -26.15 -17.00 -0.10
C ASN A 217 -26.04 -17.72 1.26
N GLY A 218 -24.86 -17.75 1.88
CA GLY A 218 -24.65 -18.40 3.18
C GLY A 218 -23.94 -19.74 3.12
N GLU A 219 -23.53 -20.19 1.95
CA GLU A 219 -22.82 -21.46 1.76
C GLU A 219 -21.36 -21.41 2.24
N LEU A 220 -20.79 -20.20 2.31
CA LEU A 220 -19.40 -20.01 2.72
C LEU A 220 -19.27 -18.87 3.72
N ILE A 221 -18.77 -19.20 4.91
CA ILE A 221 -18.40 -18.21 5.93
C ILE A 221 -16.87 -18.18 6.03
N ARG A 222 -16.30 -16.98 5.98
CA ARG A 222 -14.86 -16.73 6.12
C ARG A 222 -14.62 -15.62 7.12
N GLN A 223 -13.58 -15.72 7.93
CA GLN A 223 -13.06 -14.54 8.62
C GLN A 223 -12.50 -13.58 7.57
N MET A 224 -12.77 -12.29 7.75
CA MET A 224 -12.36 -11.23 6.86
C MET A 224 -11.76 -10.09 7.67
N ILE A 225 -10.62 -9.58 7.20
CA ILE A 225 -9.99 -8.39 7.72
C ILE A 225 -9.83 -7.37 6.60
N GLN A 226 -10.09 -6.11 6.89
CA GLN A 226 -9.73 -5.02 6.00
C GLN A 226 -8.33 -4.51 6.36
N ILE A 227 -7.41 -4.53 5.39
CA ILE A 227 -6.06 -3.97 5.51
C ILE A 227 -5.89 -2.97 4.38
N GLY A 228 -5.74 -1.69 4.71
CA GLY A 228 -5.81 -0.63 3.70
C GLY A 228 -7.23 -0.49 3.12
N SER A 229 -7.30 -0.26 1.80
CA SER A 229 -8.57 -0.18 1.06
C SER A 229 -9.14 -1.56 0.70
N LYS A 230 -8.35 -2.63 0.84
CA LYS A 230 -8.71 -3.99 0.43
C LYS A 230 -9.19 -4.86 1.59
N LYS A 231 -10.06 -5.81 1.26
CA LYS A 231 -10.52 -6.89 2.15
C LYS A 231 -9.71 -8.15 1.87
N TYR A 232 -9.31 -8.83 2.92
CA TYR A 232 -8.62 -10.10 2.88
C TYR A 232 -9.37 -11.14 3.70
N TYR A 233 -9.43 -12.36 3.22
CA TYR A 233 -10.15 -13.46 3.83
C TYR A 233 -9.16 -14.49 4.36
N LEU A 234 -9.41 -14.98 5.57
CA LEU A 234 -8.56 -16.01 6.17
C LEU A 234 -8.70 -17.30 5.36
N TYR A 235 -7.60 -17.70 4.74
CA TYR A 235 -7.53 -18.93 3.95
C TYR A 235 -7.01 -20.11 4.78
N SER A 236 -5.99 -19.86 5.61
CA SER A 236 -5.43 -20.85 6.53
C SER A 236 -4.92 -20.16 7.79
N ASP A 237 -5.15 -20.77 8.95
CA ASP A 237 -4.59 -20.38 10.24
C ASP A 237 -3.08 -20.68 10.36
N ASN A 238 -2.54 -21.51 9.46
CA ASN A 238 -1.12 -21.77 9.33
C ASN A 238 -0.55 -20.99 8.13
N PRO A 239 0.24 -19.93 8.32
CA PRO A 239 0.79 -19.15 7.21
C PRO A 239 1.74 -19.96 6.30
N LYS A 240 2.26 -21.11 6.74
CA LYS A 240 3.21 -21.94 5.97
C LYS A 240 2.56 -22.87 4.94
N THR A 241 1.26 -23.15 5.02
CA THR A 241 0.61 -24.19 4.19
C THR A 241 0.64 -23.91 2.68
N ILE A 242 0.86 -22.66 2.26
CA ILE A 242 0.79 -22.26 0.83
C ILE A 242 2.09 -21.63 0.32
N GLY A 243 3.00 -21.24 1.21
CA GLY A 243 4.28 -20.61 0.87
C GLY A 243 5.17 -21.47 -0.04
N ASP A 244 5.08 -22.80 0.05
CA ASP A 244 5.95 -23.69 -0.72
C ASP A 244 5.49 -23.94 -2.16
N TRP A 245 4.18 -23.95 -2.46
CA TRP A 245 3.68 -24.23 -3.83
C TRP A 245 3.64 -22.98 -4.71
N SER A 246 3.42 -21.80 -4.11
CA SER A 246 3.31 -20.52 -4.82
C SER A 246 4.66 -19.89 -5.16
N ARG A 247 5.74 -20.28 -4.45
CA ARG A 247 7.13 -19.86 -4.72
C ARG A 247 7.84 -20.71 -5.78
N GLN A 248 7.17 -21.72 -6.35
CA GLN A 248 7.76 -22.69 -7.28
C GLN A 248 7.73 -22.28 -8.77
N TRP A 249 7.17 -21.12 -9.13
CA TRP A 249 7.03 -20.68 -10.52
C TRP A 249 7.80 -19.39 -10.79
#